data_AF-A0A340XRS1-F1
#
_entry.id   AF-A0A340XRS1-F1
#
_cell.length_a   1.000
_cell.length_b   1.000
_cell.length_c   1.000
_cell.angle_alpha   90.00
_cell.angle_beta   90.00
_cell.angle_gamma   90.00
#
_symmetry.space_group_name_H-M   'P 1'
#
loop_
_entity.id
_entity.type
_entity.pdbx_description
1 polymer ?
#
loop_
_entity_poly.entity_id
_entity_poly.type
_entity_poly.pdbx_seq_one_letter_code
_entity_poly.pdbx_strand_id
1 'polypeptide(L)'
;MVSILRSPHGPRDFWSSSQHISIEGQKEEERYERIEIPIHIVPHVTIGKVCLESAVELPKILCQEEQDAYRRIHSLTHLDSVTKIHNGSVFTKNLCSQMSAVSGPLLQWLEDRLEQNQQHLQELQQEKEELMQELSSLE
;
A
#
# COMPACT_ATOMS: atom_id res chain seq x y z
N MET A 1 33.21 -10.19 2.04
CA MET A 1 32.09 -10.54 2.94
C MET A 1 31.16 -9.33 3.00
N VAL A 2 30.17 -9.27 2.09
CA VAL A 2 29.22 -8.15 2.02
C VAL A 2 27.99 -8.56 2.82
N SER A 3 27.98 -8.20 4.10
CA SER A 3 26.86 -8.45 5.00
C SER A 3 25.79 -7.39 4.77
N ILE A 4 24.58 -7.80 4.41
CA ILE A 4 23.40 -6.92 4.42
C ILE A 4 23.10 -6.61 5.89
N LEU A 5 23.42 -5.39 6.32
CA LEU A 5 23.09 -4.89 7.65
C LEU A 5 21.56 -4.78 7.77
N ARG A 6 20.97 -5.68 8.56
CA ARG A 6 19.61 -5.51 9.08
C ARG A 6 19.62 -4.39 10.12
N SER A 7 18.86 -3.32 9.86
CA SER A 7 18.58 -2.25 10.84
C SER A 7 17.71 -2.78 11.99
N PRO A 8 17.96 -2.42 13.27
CA PRO A 8 17.34 -3.05 14.44
C PRO A 8 16.18 -2.26 15.07
N HIS A 9 15.31 -1.60 14.30
CA HIS A 9 14.22 -0.80 14.88
C HIS A 9 12.83 -1.19 14.35
N GLY A 10 11.95 -1.57 15.29
CA GLY A 10 10.54 -1.88 15.09
C GLY A 10 9.68 -0.65 14.79
N PRO A 11 8.36 -0.81 14.68
CA PRO A 11 7.47 0.23 14.14
C PRO A 11 7.25 1.32 15.19
N ARG A 12 7.93 2.46 14.98
CA ARG A 12 7.63 3.73 15.65
C ARG A 12 6.98 4.66 14.63
N ASP A 13 5.71 4.99 14.87
CA ASP A 13 4.97 6.20 14.47
C ASP A 13 5.59 7.00 13.30
N PHE A 14 5.35 6.51 12.08
CA PHE A 14 5.90 7.05 10.84
C PHE A 14 5.52 8.53 10.56
N TRP A 15 4.49 9.08 11.23
CA TRP A 15 3.98 10.43 11.00
C TRP A 15 4.36 11.48 12.06
N SER A 16 5.08 11.12 13.14
CA SER A 16 5.37 12.10 14.22
C SER A 16 6.68 12.89 14.07
N SER A 17 7.52 12.57 13.08
CA SER A 17 8.79 13.27 12.86
C SER A 17 9.07 13.44 11.37
N SER A 18 8.41 14.42 10.74
CA SER A 18 8.91 14.98 9.48
C SER A 18 10.26 15.66 9.74
N GLN A 19 11.36 14.92 9.59
CA GLN A 19 12.68 15.51 9.49
C GLN A 19 12.82 16.17 8.12
N HIS A 20 13.03 17.49 8.17
CA HIS A 20 13.24 18.36 7.03
C HIS A 20 14.42 17.92 6.17
N ILE A 21 14.22 17.80 4.85
CA ILE A 21 15.32 17.77 3.88
C ILE A 21 16.00 19.15 3.93
N SER A 22 17.20 19.21 4.50
CA SER A 22 18.05 20.40 4.48
C SER A 22 18.96 20.34 3.25
N ILE A 23 18.66 21.15 2.24
CA ILE A 23 19.55 21.38 1.10
C ILE A 23 20.52 22.49 1.51
N GLU A 24 21.73 22.12 1.93
CA GLU A 24 22.81 23.09 2.15
C GLU A 24 23.69 23.18 0.89
N GLY A 25 23.67 24.33 0.21
CA GLY A 25 24.65 24.60 -0.86
C GLY A 25 24.30 25.69 -1.86
N GLN A 26 24.45 26.96 -1.44
CA GLN A 26 24.87 28.13 -2.24
C GLN A 26 23.82 28.94 -3.05
N LYS A 27 23.56 30.16 -2.52
CA LYS A 27 23.41 31.47 -3.18
C LYS A 27 22.44 31.60 -4.37
N GLU A 28 21.18 31.88 -4.04
CA GLU A 28 20.41 33.04 -4.52
C GLU A 28 19.15 33.10 -3.64
N GLU A 29 19.10 34.06 -2.72
CA GLU A 29 18.00 34.23 -1.76
C GLU A 29 16.82 34.98 -2.42
N GLU A 30 16.25 34.41 -3.48
CA GLU A 30 14.81 34.53 -3.73
C GLU A 30 14.21 33.18 -3.35
N ARG A 31 14.21 32.98 -2.03
CA ARG A 31 14.02 31.71 -1.35
C ARG A 31 12.55 31.32 -1.48
N TYR A 32 12.24 30.33 -2.31
CA TYR A 32 10.87 29.80 -2.46
C TYR A 32 10.21 29.63 -1.09
N GLU A 33 9.06 30.26 -0.90
CA GLU A 33 8.29 30.17 0.34
C GLU A 33 7.29 29.02 0.25
N ARG A 34 7.24 28.18 1.30
CA ARG A 34 6.23 27.14 1.42
C ARG A 34 4.91 27.79 1.83
N ILE A 35 3.93 27.75 0.95
CA ILE A 35 2.57 28.23 1.23
C ILE A 35 1.68 27.03 1.55
N GLU A 36 0.89 27.14 2.63
CA GLU A 36 -0.11 26.14 2.99
C GLU A 36 -1.36 26.33 2.12
N ILE A 37 -1.84 25.22 1.55
CA ILE A 37 -3.06 25.20 0.74
C ILE A 37 -4.11 24.42 1.53
N PRO A 38 -5.31 24.98 1.75
CA PRO A 38 -6.41 24.23 2.34
C PRO A 38 -6.80 23.05 1.46
N ILE A 39 -6.89 21.86 2.05
CA ILE A 39 -7.32 20.63 1.38
C ILE A 39 -8.60 20.13 2.05
N HIS A 40 -9.58 19.74 1.24
CA HIS A 40 -10.84 19.18 1.69
C HIS A 40 -11.00 17.75 1.16
N ILE A 41 -11.46 16.83 2.00
CA ILE A 41 -11.81 15.46 1.61
C ILE A 41 -13.31 15.44 1.33
N VAL A 42 -13.67 15.15 0.07
CA VAL A 42 -15.07 14.98 -0.32
C VAL A 42 -15.49 13.53 -0.02
N PRO A 43 -16.58 13.30 0.72
CA PRO A 43 -17.01 11.95 1.05
C PRO A 43 -17.47 11.20 -0.19
N HIS A 44 -17.06 9.93 -0.32
CA HIS A 44 -17.49 9.03 -1.37
C HIS A 44 -17.79 7.66 -0.76
N VAL A 45 -19.03 7.17 -0.91
CA VAL A 45 -19.54 6.02 -0.15
C VAL A 45 -19.02 4.67 -0.69
N THR A 46 -18.81 4.58 -2.00
CA THR A 46 -18.26 3.39 -2.66
C THR A 46 -16.79 3.58 -3.03
N ILE A 47 -16.08 2.50 -3.34
CA ILE A 47 -14.70 2.60 -3.85
C ILE A 47 -14.76 2.49 -5.37
N GLY A 48 -14.30 3.54 -6.05
CA GLY A 48 -14.23 3.56 -7.51
C GLY A 48 -13.23 2.51 -8.04
N LYS A 49 -13.54 1.95 -9.20
CA LYS A 49 -12.72 0.92 -9.86
C LYS A 49 -11.24 1.31 -9.97
N VAL A 50 -10.96 2.53 -10.42
CA VAL A 50 -9.57 3.02 -10.60
C VAL A 50 -8.80 3.03 -9.28
N CYS A 51 -9.44 3.45 -8.18
CA CYS A 51 -8.81 3.46 -6.86
C CYS A 51 -8.54 2.03 -6.37
N LEU A 52 -9.49 1.12 -6.60
CA LEU A 52 -9.33 -0.29 -6.23
C LEU A 52 -8.21 -0.97 -7.03
N GLU A 53 -8.20 -0.78 -8.36
CA GLU A 53 -7.15 -1.28 -9.24
C GLU A 53 -5.77 -0.73 -8.81
N SER A 54 -5.70 0.56 -8.49
CA SER A 54 -4.45 1.19 -8.01
C SER A 54 -4.01 0.65 -6.65
N ALA A 55 -4.95 0.39 -5.73
CA ALA A 55 -4.64 -0.15 -4.41
C ALA A 55 -4.02 -1.55 -4.49
N VAL A 56 -4.51 -2.40 -5.41
CA VAL A 56 -3.99 -3.77 -5.60
C VAL A 56 -2.68 -3.82 -6.38
N GLU A 57 -2.17 -2.70 -6.90
CA GLU A 57 -0.85 -2.65 -7.52
C GLU A 57 0.30 -2.65 -6.51
N LEU A 58 0.07 -2.19 -5.26
CA LEU A 58 1.14 -2.08 -4.26
C LEU A 58 1.90 -3.40 -4.04
N PRO A 59 1.25 -4.57 -3.81
CA PRO A 59 1.95 -5.84 -3.69
C PRO A 59 2.77 -6.21 -4.93
N LYS A 60 2.30 -5.85 -6.13
CA LYS A 60 3.01 -6.13 -7.39
C LYS A 60 4.27 -5.29 -7.49
N ILE A 61 4.19 -4.00 -7.16
CA ILE A 61 5.32 -3.09 -7.15
C ILE A 61 6.40 -3.58 -6.17
N LEU A 62 6.02 -3.93 -4.94
CA LEU A 62 6.95 -4.43 -3.92
C LEU A 62 7.64 -5.74 -4.31
N CYS A 63 6.88 -6.66 -4.93
CA CYS A 63 7.42 -7.92 -5.43
C CYS A 63 8.38 -7.68 -6.60
N GLN A 64 8.05 -6.75 -7.50
CA GLN A 64 8.88 -6.37 -8.64
C GLN A 64 10.21 -5.75 -8.19
N GLU A 65 10.18 -4.87 -7.18
CA GLU A 65 11.38 -4.26 -6.60
C GLU A 65 12.34 -5.31 -6.03
N GLU A 66 11.84 -6.27 -5.25
CA GLU A 66 12.65 -7.37 -4.71
C GLU A 66 13.21 -8.28 -5.81
N GLN A 67 12.40 -8.59 -6.83
CA GLN A 67 12.85 -9.40 -7.97
C GLN A 67 13.98 -8.70 -8.73
N ASP A 68 13.88 -7.40 -8.97
CA ASP A 68 14.91 -6.66 -9.68
C ASP A 68 16.20 -6.54 -8.87
N ALA A 69 16.08 -6.33 -7.55
CA ALA A 69 17.23 -6.39 -6.65
C ALA A 69 17.91 -7.76 -6.68
N TYR A 70 17.14 -8.84 -6.58
CA TYR A 70 17.66 -10.21 -6.63
C TYR A 70 18.31 -10.52 -7.98
N ARG A 71 17.68 -10.16 -9.10
CA ARG A 71 18.23 -10.35 -10.46
C ARG A 71 19.57 -9.64 -10.64
N ARG A 72 19.71 -8.41 -10.16
CA ARG A 72 20.99 -7.67 -10.22
C ARG A 72 22.11 -8.46 -9.53
N ILE A 73 21.86 -8.96 -8.32
CA ILE A 73 22.85 -9.75 -7.57
C ILE A 73 23.08 -11.11 -8.24
N HIS A 74 22.03 -11.77 -8.73
CA HIS A 74 22.10 -13.08 -9.36
C HIS A 74 22.89 -13.05 -10.69
N SER A 75 22.91 -11.90 -11.37
CA SER A 75 23.71 -11.70 -12.59
C SER A 75 25.23 -11.75 -12.35
N LEU A 76 25.67 -11.63 -11.08
CA LEU A 76 27.08 -11.80 -10.71
C LEU A 76 27.48 -13.28 -10.78
N THR A 77 28.10 -13.66 -11.90
CA THR A 77 28.46 -15.05 -12.22
C THR A 77 29.48 -15.66 -11.25
N HIS A 78 30.37 -14.82 -10.69
CA HIS A 78 31.48 -15.23 -9.83
C HIS A 78 31.11 -15.51 -8.37
N LEU A 79 29.84 -15.40 -7.99
CA LEU A 79 29.42 -15.72 -6.63
C LEU A 79 29.51 -17.23 -6.38
N ASP A 80 30.05 -17.60 -5.22
CA ASP A 80 30.08 -18.99 -4.76
C ASP A 80 28.67 -19.52 -4.47
N SER A 81 28.53 -20.84 -4.47
CA SER A 81 27.24 -21.50 -4.28
C SER A 81 26.60 -21.22 -2.92
N VAL A 82 27.39 -21.05 -1.85
CA VAL A 82 26.87 -20.76 -0.51
C VAL A 82 26.28 -19.35 -0.47
N THR A 83 26.95 -18.37 -1.09
CA THR A 83 26.42 -17.01 -1.24
C THR A 83 25.14 -17.01 -2.08
N LYS A 84 25.07 -17.79 -3.17
CA LYS A 84 23.84 -17.91 -3.97
C LYS A 84 22.67 -18.49 -3.15
N ILE A 85 22.91 -19.53 -2.34
CA ILE A 85 21.89 -20.12 -1.45
C ILE A 85 21.43 -19.09 -0.40
N HIS A 86 22.37 -18.34 0.19
CA HIS A 86 22.05 -17.29 1.16
C HIS A 86 21.15 -16.22 0.54
N ASN A 87 21.53 -15.69 -0.62
CA ASN A 87 20.75 -14.66 -1.31
C ASN A 87 19.36 -15.16 -1.70
N GLY A 88 19.25 -16.40 -2.17
CA GLY A 88 17.95 -17.03 -2.45
C GLY A 88 17.07 -17.13 -1.19
N SER A 89 17.66 -17.49 -0.05
CA SER A 89 16.95 -17.58 1.22
C SER A 89 16.48 -16.21 1.73
N VAL A 90 17.31 -15.17 1.56
CA VAL A 90 16.94 -13.78 1.89
C VAL A 90 15.80 -13.30 1.01
N PHE A 91 15.87 -13.54 -0.31
CA PHE A 91 14.80 -13.20 -1.25
C PHE A 91 13.48 -13.87 -0.88
N THR A 92 13.47 -15.18 -0.65
CA THR A 92 12.27 -15.92 -0.22
C THR A 92 11.71 -15.34 1.09
N LYS A 93 12.57 -15.05 2.07
CA LYS A 93 12.14 -14.44 3.34
C LYS A 93 11.47 -13.09 3.13
N ASN A 94 12.02 -12.24 2.26
CA ASN A 94 11.45 -10.93 1.97
C ASN A 94 10.07 -11.05 1.30
N LEU A 95 9.93 -11.91 0.30
CA LEU A 95 8.64 -12.16 -0.36
C LEU A 95 7.59 -12.72 0.61
N CYS A 96 7.95 -13.69 1.45
CA CYS A 96 7.05 -14.21 2.47
C CYS A 96 6.61 -13.10 3.45
N SER A 97 7.54 -12.24 3.86
CA SER A 97 7.24 -11.10 4.74
C SER A 97 6.27 -10.11 4.09
N GLN A 98 6.48 -9.77 2.81
CA GLN A 98 5.57 -8.90 2.07
C GLN A 98 4.19 -9.54 1.93
N MET A 99 4.11 -10.83 1.62
CA MET A 99 2.84 -11.55 1.50
C MET A 99 2.08 -11.56 2.83
N SER A 100 2.75 -11.80 3.97
CA SER A 100 2.10 -11.79 5.28
C SER A 100 1.71 -10.40 5.77
N ALA A 101 2.47 -9.36 5.42
CA ALA A 101 2.27 -8.01 5.95
C ALA A 101 1.41 -7.12 5.03
N VAL A 102 1.36 -7.41 3.73
CA VAL A 102 0.68 -6.57 2.73
C VAL A 102 -0.42 -7.36 2.03
N SER A 103 -0.07 -8.42 1.28
CA SER A 103 -1.03 -9.12 0.44
C SER A 103 -2.12 -9.83 1.25
N GLY A 104 -1.76 -10.48 2.35
CA GLY A 104 -2.70 -11.17 3.25
C GLY A 104 -3.74 -10.21 3.84
N PRO A 105 -3.32 -9.15 4.56
CA PRO A 105 -4.25 -8.15 5.09
C PRO A 105 -5.09 -7.46 4.01
N LEU A 106 -4.51 -7.17 2.84
CA LEU A 106 -5.27 -6.58 1.73
C LEU A 106 -6.36 -7.53 1.22
N LEU A 107 -6.04 -8.81 1.03
CA LEU A 107 -7.01 -9.81 0.59
C LEU A 107 -8.13 -9.97 1.62
N GLN A 108 -7.78 -10.09 2.90
CA GLN A 108 -8.76 -10.18 3.98
C GLN A 108 -9.69 -8.97 3.97
N TRP A 109 -9.15 -7.76 3.86
CA TRP A 109 -9.96 -6.54 3.81
C TRP A 109 -10.88 -6.50 2.59
N LEU A 110 -10.45 -7.00 1.43
CA LEU A 110 -11.30 -7.11 0.23
C LEU A 110 -12.47 -8.08 0.43
N GLU A 111 -12.20 -9.22 1.07
CA GLU A 111 -13.22 -10.23 1.38
C GLU A 111 -14.23 -9.68 2.41
N ASP A 112 -13.75 -9.10 3.50
CA ASP A 112 -14.61 -8.46 4.52
C ASP A 112 -15.46 -7.34 3.89
N ARG A 113 -14.87 -6.55 2.98
CA ARG A 113 -15.58 -5.47 2.31
C ARG A 113 -16.65 -5.99 1.35
N LEU A 114 -16.40 -7.12 0.70
CA LEU A 114 -17.38 -7.78 -0.16
C LEU A 114 -18.58 -8.26 0.67
N GLU A 115 -18.34 -8.90 1.82
CA GLU A 115 -19.39 -9.34 2.74
C GLU A 115 -20.22 -8.15 3.25
N GLN A 116 -19.56 -7.06 3.67
CA GLN A 116 -20.26 -5.82 4.06
C GLN A 116 -21.13 -5.24 2.96
N ASN A 117 -20.64 -5.21 1.72
CA ASN A 117 -21.41 -4.70 0.59
C ASN A 117 -22.62 -5.59 0.27
N GLN A 118 -22.51 -6.91 0.45
CA GLN A 118 -23.63 -7.84 0.29
C GLN A 118 -24.71 -7.61 1.35
N GLN A 119 -24.30 -7.44 2.61
CA GLN A 119 -25.22 -7.10 3.70
C GLN A 119 -25.91 -5.75 3.45
N HIS A 120 -25.14 -4.73 3.08
CA HIS A 120 -25.67 -3.41 2.79
C HIS A 120 -26.64 -3.41 1.59
N LEU A 121 -26.39 -4.25 0.59
CA LEU A 121 -27.31 -4.41 -0.54
C LEU A 121 -28.66 -4.98 -0.13
N GLN A 122 -28.70 -5.90 0.83
CA GLN A 122 -29.96 -6.44 1.36
C GLN A 122 -30.76 -5.37 2.10
N GLU A 123 -30.08 -4.57 2.94
CA GLU A 123 -30.69 -3.46 3.67
C GLU A 123 -31.30 -2.42 2.72
N LEU A 124 -30.53 -2.00 1.71
CA LEU A 124 -30.99 -1.05 0.69
C LEU A 124 -32.16 -1.62 -0.14
N GLN A 125 -32.18 -2.92 -0.41
CA GLN A 125 -33.26 -3.55 -1.16
C GLN A 125 -34.55 -3.62 -0.33
N GLN A 126 -34.44 -3.84 0.98
CA GLN A 126 -35.57 -3.78 1.89
C GLN A 126 -36.13 -2.36 2.00
N GLU A 127 -35.25 -1.37 2.25
CA GLU A 127 -35.62 0.05 2.33
C GLU A 127 -36.28 0.52 1.04
N LYS A 128 -35.76 0.11 -0.11
CA LYS A 128 -36.37 0.39 -1.41
C LYS A 128 -37.81 -0.12 -1.50
N GLU A 129 -38.07 -1.35 -1.07
CA GLU A 129 -39.42 -1.94 -1.14
C GLU A 129 -40.41 -1.20 -0.23
N GLU A 130 -40.00 -0.89 0.99
CA GLU A 130 -40.81 -0.13 1.96
C GLU A 130 -41.17 1.25 1.41
N LEU A 131 -40.18 1.98 0.88
CA LEU A 131 -40.40 3.29 0.29
C LEU A 131 -41.29 3.25 -0.95
N MET A 132 -41.17 2.23 -1.81
CA MET A 132 -42.05 2.07 -2.97
C MET A 132 -43.51 1.83 -2.55
N GLN A 133 -43.74 1.03 -1.51
CA GLN A 133 -45.07 0.77 -0.98
C GLN A 133 -45.70 2.04 -0.40
N GLU A 134 -44.95 2.79 0.42
CA GLU A 134 -45.40 4.07 0.97
C GLU A 134 -45.78 5.05 -0.14
N LEU A 135 -44.93 5.18 -1.16
CA LEU A 135 -45.15 6.11 -2.28
C LEU A 135 -46.39 5.72 -3.10
N SER A 136 -46.61 4.42 -3.33
CA SER A 136 -47.81 3.93 -4.01
C SER A 136 -49.11 4.14 -3.22
N SER A 137 -49.03 4.25 -1.89
CA SER A 137 -50.19 4.50 -1.04
C SER A 137 -50.64 5.97 -1.01
N LEU A 138 -49.80 6.87 -1.53
CA LEU A 138 -50.05 8.31 -1.60
C LEU A 138 -50.64 8.77 -2.94
N GLU A 139 -50.67 7.89 -3.96
CA GLU A 139 -51.35 8.08 -5.25
C GLU A 139 -52.80 7.57 -5.22
#